data_AF-A0AAN7UD95-F1
#
_entry.id   AF-A0AAN7UD95-F1
#
_cell.length_a   1.000
_cell.length_b   1.000
_cell.length_c   1.000
_cell.angle_alpha   90.00
_cell.angle_beta   90.00
_cell.angle_gamma   90.00
#
_symmetry.space_group_name_H-M   'P 1'
#
loop_
_entity.id
_entity.type
_entity.pdbx_description
1 polymer ?
#
loop_
_entity_poly.entity_id
_entity_poly.type
_entity_poly.pdbx_seq_one_letter_code
_entity_poly.pdbx_strand_id
1 'polypeptide(L)'
;MTQNNNETDTEKIERLKKKIEKIKEDKIENEKNLKGLQLSSRPTYLVGGIFGLAAIYYNIKNKKTLAKFSLLSSGLIIFSGHLIDRGEDKPGSILAGCVSAVLSGTTLASGFKNKKILPLALGSVAVASMSYHGFFSLYNSLDKVKDVIDSHNENAKLIKEEQQQQQK
;
A
#
# COMPACT_ATOMS: atom_id res chain seq x y z
N MET A 1 -26.25 42.36 -29.21
CA MET A 1 -25.37 42.81 -28.11
C MET A 1 -24.29 41.76 -27.95
N THR A 2 -23.13 41.98 -28.56
CA THR A 2 -22.04 41.01 -28.64
C THR A 2 -21.02 41.37 -27.57
N GLN A 3 -20.88 40.54 -26.53
CA GLN A 3 -19.85 40.70 -25.50
C GLN A 3 -18.47 40.49 -26.13
N ASN A 4 -17.71 41.58 -26.23
CA ASN A 4 -16.38 41.61 -26.83
C ASN A 4 -15.37 41.23 -25.75
N ASN A 5 -15.04 39.94 -25.63
CA ASN A 5 -14.04 39.42 -24.68
C ASN A 5 -12.63 39.56 -25.26
N ASN A 6 -12.09 40.78 -25.26
CA ASN A 6 -10.65 40.99 -25.42
C ASN A 6 -10.00 40.88 -24.03
N GLU A 7 -9.82 39.65 -23.56
CA GLU A 7 -8.87 39.40 -22.47
C GLU A 7 -7.46 39.66 -23.01
N THR A 8 -6.77 40.61 -22.38
CA THR A 8 -5.41 40.99 -22.76
C THR A 8 -4.49 39.81 -22.42
N ASP A 9 -3.46 39.54 -23.22
CA ASP A 9 -2.56 38.38 -23.02
C ASP A 9 -1.97 38.31 -21.60
N THR A 10 -1.79 39.48 -20.96
CA THR A 10 -1.37 39.63 -19.57
C THR A 10 -2.35 39.02 -18.56
N GLU A 11 -3.66 39.17 -18.76
CA GLU A 11 -4.71 38.61 -17.89
C GLU A 11 -4.81 37.08 -18.03
N LYS A 12 -4.58 36.56 -19.25
CA LYS A 12 -4.48 35.10 -19.49
C LYS A 12 -3.27 34.52 -18.77
N ILE A 13 -2.12 35.19 -18.86
CA ILE A 13 -0.88 34.77 -18.19
C ILE A 13 -1.05 34.79 -16.67
N GLU A 14 -1.74 35.79 -16.13
CA GLU A 14 -1.98 35.90 -14.69
C GLU A 14 -2.93 34.82 -14.17
N ARG A 15 -4.00 34.50 -14.92
CA ARG A 15 -4.88 33.35 -14.59
C ARG A 15 -4.17 32.01 -14.72
N LEU A 16 -3.27 31.85 -15.69
CA LEU A 16 -2.46 30.65 -15.85
C LEU A 16 -1.47 30.48 -14.69
N LYS A 17 -0.80 31.56 -14.26
CA LYS A 17 0.05 31.54 -13.06
C LYS A 17 -0.73 31.14 -11.83
N LYS A 18 -1.91 31.74 -11.62
CA LYS A 18 -2.79 31.42 -10.48
C LYS A 18 -3.29 29.97 -10.48
N LYS A 19 -3.58 29.41 -11.67
CA LYS A 19 -3.92 27.98 -11.82
C LYS A 19 -2.72 27.07 -11.53
N ILE A 20 -1.53 27.42 -12.00
CA ILE A 20 -0.29 26.64 -11.76
C ILE A 20 0.09 26.67 -10.27
N GLU A 21 -0.07 27.81 -9.61
CA GLU A 21 0.18 27.97 -8.18
C GLU A 21 -0.79 27.15 -7.35
N LYS A 22 -2.08 27.19 -7.69
CA LYS A 22 -3.11 26.35 -7.07
C LYS A 22 -2.85 24.85 -7.29
N ILE A 23 -2.40 24.44 -8.48
CA ILE A 23 -2.00 23.05 -8.76
C ILE A 23 -0.76 22.65 -7.94
N LYS A 24 0.20 23.57 -7.72
CA LYS A 24 1.35 23.31 -6.85
C LYS A 24 0.94 23.15 -5.40
N GLU A 25 0.06 24.01 -4.89
CA GLU A 25 -0.48 23.91 -3.52
C GLU A 25 -1.28 22.62 -3.34
N ASP A 26 -2.18 22.30 -4.27
CA ASP A 26 -2.94 21.04 -4.27
C ASP A 26 -2.01 19.81 -4.37
N LYS A 27 -0.87 19.91 -5.07
CA LYS A 27 0.14 18.83 -5.15
C LYS A 27 0.87 18.65 -3.81
N ILE A 28 1.23 19.74 -3.13
CA ILE A 28 1.92 19.72 -1.83
C ILE A 28 0.98 19.24 -0.71
N GLU A 29 -0.29 19.64 -0.75
CA GLU A 29 -1.31 19.20 0.19
C GLU A 29 -1.67 17.72 -0.01
N ASN A 30 -1.75 17.26 -1.26
CA ASN A 30 -1.91 15.83 -1.56
C ASN A 30 -0.68 15.00 -1.15
N GLU A 31 0.56 15.47 -1.35
CA GLU A 31 1.76 14.75 -0.88
C GLU A 31 1.81 14.60 0.65
N LYS A 32 1.38 15.60 1.40
CA LYS A 32 1.26 15.52 2.86
C LYS A 32 0.19 14.52 3.29
N ASN A 33 -0.93 14.45 2.58
CA ASN A 33 -1.98 13.45 2.82
C ASN A 33 -1.55 12.03 2.38
N LEU A 34 -0.73 11.89 1.34
CA LEU A 34 -0.14 10.63 0.87
C LEU A 34 0.91 10.05 1.83
N LYS A 35 1.64 10.89 2.59
CA LYS A 35 2.49 10.40 3.70
C LYS A 35 1.68 9.73 4.82
N GLY A 36 0.39 10.04 4.94
CA GLY A 36 -0.56 9.33 5.80
C GLY A 36 -1.02 7.97 5.27
N LEU A 37 -0.72 7.66 4.00
CA LEU A 37 -0.90 6.35 3.35
C LEU A 37 0.40 5.50 3.37
N GLN A 38 1.32 5.75 4.30
CA GLN A 38 2.38 4.78 4.57
C GLN A 38 1.76 3.50 5.16
N LEU A 39 2.21 2.36 4.64
CA LEU A 39 1.76 1.05 5.10
C LEU A 39 2.08 0.92 6.60
N SER A 40 1.04 0.79 7.43
CA SER A 40 1.22 0.68 8.86
C SER A 40 1.60 -0.75 9.22
N SER A 41 2.57 -0.91 10.11
CA SER A 41 2.97 -2.19 10.72
C SER A 41 1.97 -2.70 11.76
N ARG A 42 1.05 -1.85 12.23
CA ARG A 42 0.08 -2.16 13.30
C ARG A 42 -0.80 -3.38 13.01
N PRO A 43 -1.39 -3.54 11.80
CA PRO A 43 -2.16 -4.74 11.47
C PRO A 43 -1.29 -5.99 11.52
N THR A 44 -0.03 -5.91 11.12
CA THR A 44 0.93 -7.01 11.14
C THR A 44 1.21 -7.46 12.57
N TYR A 45 1.47 -6.54 13.51
CA TYR A 45 1.65 -6.89 14.91
C TYR A 45 0.39 -7.49 15.55
N LEU A 46 -0.80 -6.99 15.18
CA LEU A 46 -2.06 -7.52 15.68
C LEU A 46 -2.26 -8.97 15.25
N VAL A 47 -2.03 -9.26 13.97
CA VAL A 47 -2.11 -10.63 13.42
C VAL A 47 -1.07 -11.52 14.09
N GLY A 48 0.16 -11.04 14.23
CA GLY A 48 1.23 -11.72 14.96
C GLY A 48 0.81 -12.07 16.39
N GLY A 49 0.19 -11.13 17.10
CA GLY A 49 -0.35 -11.33 18.45
C GLY A 49 -1.46 -12.40 18.52
N ILE A 50 -2.40 -12.38 17.57
CA ILE A 50 -3.47 -13.40 17.49
C ILE A 50 -2.87 -14.80 17.32
N PHE A 51 -1.88 -14.97 16.44
CA PHE A 51 -1.20 -16.26 16.26
C PHE A 51 -0.37 -16.65 17.49
N GLY A 52 0.21 -15.68 18.22
CA GLY A 52 0.88 -15.91 19.49
C GLY A 52 -0.08 -16.43 20.57
N LEU A 53 -1.25 -15.83 20.71
CA LEU A 53 -2.32 -16.31 21.60
C LEU A 53 -2.82 -17.69 21.19
N ALA A 54 -2.96 -17.95 19.89
CA ALA A 54 -3.31 -19.28 19.38
C ALA A 54 -2.24 -20.32 19.74
N ALA A 55 -0.96 -19.96 19.70
CA ALA A 55 0.13 -20.85 20.13
C ALA A 55 0.00 -21.24 21.60
N ILE A 56 -0.27 -20.27 22.48
CA ILE A 56 -0.51 -20.50 23.91
C ILE A 56 -1.73 -21.42 24.09
N TYR A 57 -2.84 -21.13 23.42
CA TYR A 57 -4.06 -21.95 23.49
C TYR A 57 -3.81 -23.40 23.05
N TYR A 58 -3.12 -23.61 21.93
CA TYR A 58 -2.82 -24.96 21.45
C TYR A 58 -1.83 -25.70 22.35
N ASN A 59 -0.92 -24.98 23.01
CA ASN A 59 0.00 -25.56 23.98
C ASN A 59 -0.77 -26.08 25.20
N ILE A 60 -1.70 -25.29 25.75
CA ILE A 60 -2.58 -25.69 26.88
C ILE A 60 -3.44 -26.91 26.50
N LYS A 61 -3.89 -27.01 25.25
CA LYS A 61 -4.64 -28.16 24.73
C LYS A 61 -3.78 -29.37 24.34
N ASN A 62 -2.49 -29.39 24.72
CA ASN A 62 -1.51 -30.45 24.39
C ASN A 62 -1.33 -30.70 22.88
N LYS A 63 -1.65 -29.72 22.02
CA LYS A 63 -1.49 -29.82 20.56
C LYS A 63 -0.15 -29.23 20.13
N LYS A 64 0.94 -29.89 20.52
CA LYS A 64 2.32 -29.39 20.35
C LYS A 64 2.66 -28.96 18.92
N THR A 65 2.21 -29.70 17.90
CA THR A 65 2.48 -29.36 16.49
C THR A 65 1.80 -28.04 16.06
N LEU A 66 0.53 -27.86 16.43
CA LEU A 66 -0.21 -26.63 16.13
C LEU A 66 0.30 -25.44 16.93
N ALA A 67 0.75 -25.67 18.16
CA ALA A 67 1.40 -24.64 18.98
C ALA A 67 2.69 -24.15 18.33
N LYS A 68 3.58 -25.07 17.90
CA LYS A 68 4.82 -24.72 17.18
C LYS A 68 4.55 -23.97 15.89
N PHE A 69 3.59 -24.46 15.09
CA PHE A 69 3.19 -23.80 13.85
C PHE A 69 2.72 -22.37 14.12
N SER A 70 1.80 -22.19 15.07
CA SER A 70 1.25 -20.87 15.41
C SER A 70 2.33 -19.92 15.96
N LEU A 71 3.29 -20.45 16.73
CA LEU A 71 4.41 -19.66 17.27
C LEU A 71 5.37 -19.20 16.17
N LEU A 72 5.73 -20.10 15.25
CA LEU A 72 6.59 -19.76 14.11
C LEU A 72 5.90 -18.74 13.19
N SER A 73 4.62 -18.92 12.92
CA SER A 73 3.81 -17.97 12.16
C SER A 73 3.75 -16.60 12.82
N SER A 74 3.52 -16.56 14.14
CA SER A 74 3.55 -15.32 14.92
C SER A 74 4.89 -14.61 14.81
N GLY A 75 6.01 -15.33 14.98
CA GLY A 75 7.35 -14.77 14.85
C GLY A 75 7.64 -14.19 13.47
N LEU A 76 7.29 -14.92 12.40
CA LEU A 76 7.46 -14.45 11.01
C LEU A 76 6.64 -13.18 10.72
N ILE A 77 5.39 -13.13 11.20
CA ILE A 77 4.52 -11.98 11.00
C ILE A 77 5.03 -10.77 11.79
N ILE A 78 5.43 -10.95 13.06
CA ILE A 78 6.01 -9.86 13.87
C ILE A 78 7.30 -9.35 13.23
N PHE A 79 8.16 -10.24 12.74
CA PHE A 79 9.38 -9.87 12.03
C PHE A 79 9.08 -9.08 10.75
N SER A 80 8.04 -9.46 9.99
CA SER A 80 7.62 -8.65 8.84
C SER A 80 7.12 -7.26 9.23
N GLY A 81 6.41 -7.12 10.35
CA GLY A 81 6.02 -5.82 10.90
C GLY A 81 7.23 -4.96 11.29
N HIS A 82 8.26 -5.59 11.86
CA HIS A 82 9.51 -4.92 12.19
C HIS A 82 10.28 -4.41 10.96
N LEU A 83 10.27 -5.16 9.85
CA LEU A 83 10.86 -4.71 8.59
C LEU A 83 10.12 -3.47 8.04
N ILE A 84 8.79 -3.46 8.11
CA ILE A 84 7.98 -2.29 7.73
C ILE A 84 8.34 -1.07 8.58
N ASP A 85 8.46 -1.22 9.91
CA ASP A 85 8.86 -0.11 10.80
C ASP A 85 10.27 0.43 10.53
N ARG A 86 11.15 -0.37 9.95
CA ARG A 86 12.51 0.05 9.56
C ARG A 86 12.58 0.72 8.19
N GLY A 87 11.44 0.91 7.52
CA GLY A 87 11.37 1.48 6.17
C GLY A 87 11.66 0.47 5.06
N GLU A 88 11.76 -0.83 5.39
CA GLU A 88 11.85 -1.92 4.42
C GLU A 88 10.44 -2.40 4.02
N ASP A 89 9.59 -1.48 3.58
CA ASP A 89 8.15 -1.70 3.36
C ASP A 89 7.87 -2.82 2.35
N LYS A 90 8.64 -2.89 1.27
CA LYS A 90 8.48 -3.89 0.20
C LYS A 90 8.77 -5.31 0.68
N PRO A 91 9.99 -5.65 1.18
CA PRO A 91 10.26 -6.99 1.65
C PRO A 91 9.40 -7.35 2.88
N GLY A 92 9.12 -6.38 3.77
CA GLY A 92 8.20 -6.58 4.88
C GLY A 92 6.78 -6.95 4.44
N SER A 93 6.21 -6.21 3.48
CA SER A 93 4.87 -6.49 2.94
C SER A 93 4.80 -7.81 2.20
N ILE A 94 5.80 -8.13 1.39
CA ILE A 94 5.86 -9.39 0.64
C ILE A 94 5.91 -10.55 1.63
N LEU A 95 6.77 -10.47 2.64
CA LEU A 95 6.88 -11.50 3.67
C LEU A 95 5.56 -11.66 4.44
N ALA A 96 4.97 -10.55 4.91
CA ALA A 96 3.69 -10.56 5.62
C ALA A 96 2.57 -11.16 4.75
N GLY A 97 2.50 -10.76 3.48
CA GLY A 97 1.53 -11.25 2.50
C GLY A 97 1.68 -12.75 2.21
N CYS A 98 2.90 -13.21 1.92
CA CYS A 98 3.18 -14.63 1.67
C CYS A 98 2.87 -15.51 2.87
N VAL A 99 3.32 -15.11 4.07
CA VAL A 99 3.04 -15.86 5.30
C VAL A 99 1.53 -15.91 5.56
N SER A 100 0.83 -14.79 5.37
CA SER A 100 -0.62 -14.71 5.54
C SER A 100 -1.39 -15.55 4.49
N ALA A 101 -0.90 -15.65 3.26
CA ALA A 101 -1.48 -16.51 2.22
C ALA A 101 -1.35 -18.00 2.55
N VAL A 102 -0.17 -18.43 3.01
CA VAL A 102 0.05 -19.82 3.45
C VAL A 102 -0.83 -20.13 4.67
N LEU A 103 -0.92 -19.20 5.62
CA LEU A 103 -1.74 -19.35 6.81
C LEU A 103 -3.22 -19.44 6.49
N SER A 104 -3.74 -18.55 5.64
CA SER A 104 -5.15 -18.58 5.25
C SER A 104 -5.51 -19.88 4.55
N GLY A 105 -4.71 -20.33 3.58
CA GLY A 105 -4.94 -21.60 2.88
C GLY A 105 -4.95 -22.79 3.83
N THR A 106 -3.95 -22.90 4.70
CA THR A 106 -3.82 -24.04 5.62
C THR A 106 -4.90 -24.05 6.71
N THR A 107 -5.21 -22.88 7.30
CA THR A 107 -6.17 -22.78 8.41
C THR A 107 -7.62 -22.83 7.93
N LEU A 108 -7.97 -22.22 6.79
CA LEU A 108 -9.30 -22.33 6.19
C LEU A 108 -9.58 -23.76 5.72
N ALA A 109 -8.64 -24.39 4.99
CA ALA A 109 -8.81 -25.77 4.55
C ALA A 109 -8.99 -26.72 5.74
N SER A 110 -8.20 -26.53 6.81
CA SER A 110 -8.36 -27.27 8.06
C SER A 110 -9.69 -26.98 8.77
N GLY A 111 -10.13 -25.73 8.75
CA GLY A 111 -11.39 -25.28 9.32
C GLY A 111 -12.61 -25.91 8.66
N PHE A 112 -12.67 -25.89 7.33
CA PHE A 112 -13.71 -26.56 6.55
C PHE A 112 -13.67 -28.08 6.70
N LYS A 113 -12.50 -28.70 6.59
CA LYS A 113 -12.34 -30.16 6.72
C LYS A 113 -12.77 -30.68 8.10
N ASN A 114 -12.40 -29.97 9.17
CA ASN A 114 -12.66 -30.41 10.54
C ASN A 114 -13.92 -29.78 11.15
N LYS A 115 -14.63 -28.91 10.43
CA LYS A 115 -15.78 -28.12 10.92
C LYS A 115 -15.48 -27.38 12.22
N LYS A 116 -14.29 -26.80 12.34
CA LYS A 116 -13.84 -26.07 13.55
C LYS A 116 -13.82 -24.57 13.30
N ILE A 117 -14.38 -23.83 14.25
CA ILE A 117 -14.49 -22.36 14.19
C ILE A 117 -13.11 -21.69 14.34
N LEU A 118 -12.26 -22.18 15.23
CA LEU A 118 -10.98 -21.54 15.53
C LEU A 118 -10.03 -21.46 14.31
N PRO A 119 -9.81 -22.55 13.53
CA PRO A 119 -9.05 -22.45 12.28
C PRO A 119 -9.71 -21.56 11.24
N LEU A 120 -11.05 -21.52 11.17
CA LEU A 120 -11.76 -20.58 10.29
C LEU A 120 -11.44 -19.12 10.67
N ALA A 121 -11.54 -18.78 11.95
CA ALA A 121 -11.26 -17.43 12.46
C ALA A 121 -9.81 -17.01 12.20
N LEU A 122 -8.84 -17.89 12.50
CA LEU A 122 -7.42 -17.64 12.20
C LEU A 122 -7.19 -17.46 10.70
N GLY A 123 -7.89 -18.23 9.87
CA GLY A 123 -7.85 -18.10 8.42
C GLY A 123 -8.40 -16.79 7.91
N SER A 124 -9.55 -16.33 8.44
CA SER A 124 -10.12 -15.03 8.09
C SER A 124 -9.20 -13.86 8.45
N VAL A 125 -8.58 -13.91 9.64
CA VAL A 125 -7.57 -12.92 10.06
C VAL A 125 -6.37 -12.92 9.10
N ALA A 126 -5.90 -14.11 8.71
CA ALA A 126 -4.82 -14.25 7.74
C ALA A 126 -5.22 -13.73 6.34
N VAL A 127 -6.46 -13.94 5.87
CA VAL A 127 -6.95 -13.35 4.62
C VAL A 127 -6.95 -11.83 4.72
N ALA A 128 -7.46 -11.24 5.81
CA ALA A 128 -7.48 -9.79 5.99
C ALA A 128 -6.06 -9.19 5.96
N SER A 129 -5.11 -9.86 6.63
CA SER A 129 -3.69 -9.50 6.61
C SER A 129 -3.08 -9.59 5.20
N MET A 130 -3.35 -10.69 4.50
CA MET A 130 -2.91 -10.88 3.12
C MET A 130 -3.48 -9.82 2.19
N SER A 131 -4.76 -9.48 2.33
CA SER A 131 -5.40 -8.41 1.55
C SER A 131 -4.78 -7.07 1.87
N TYR A 132 -4.52 -6.75 3.14
CA TYR A 132 -3.86 -5.51 3.53
C TYR A 132 -2.47 -5.39 2.89
N HIS A 133 -1.60 -6.39 3.06
CA HIS A 133 -0.23 -6.32 2.54
C HIS A 133 -0.13 -6.55 1.02
N GLY A 134 -1.03 -7.36 0.45
CA GLY A 134 -1.08 -7.68 -0.98
C GLY A 134 -1.72 -6.59 -1.84
N PHE A 135 -2.89 -6.05 -1.44
CA PHE A 135 -3.55 -4.99 -2.22
C PHE A 135 -2.91 -3.63 -2.00
N PHE A 136 -2.48 -3.30 -0.78
CA PHE A 136 -1.91 -1.99 -0.50
C PHE A 136 -0.54 -1.80 -1.16
N SER A 137 0.32 -2.83 -1.19
CA SER A 137 1.60 -2.75 -1.91
C SER A 137 1.42 -2.62 -3.44
N LEU A 138 0.32 -3.17 -3.99
CA LEU A 138 0.00 -3.07 -5.42
C LEU A 138 -0.52 -1.67 -5.79
N TYR A 139 -1.39 -1.09 -4.95
CA TYR A 139 -1.95 0.26 -5.17
C TYR A 139 -0.98 1.39 -4.83
N ASN A 140 -0.17 1.27 -3.76
CA ASN A 140 0.84 2.29 -3.44
C ASN A 140 2.03 2.32 -4.44
N SER A 141 2.09 1.38 -5.38
CA SER A 141 3.02 1.46 -6.51
C SER A 141 2.59 2.46 -7.59
N LEU A 142 1.47 3.17 -7.41
CA LEU A 142 1.00 4.26 -8.28
C LEU A 142 2.01 5.41 -8.45
N ASP A 143 2.95 5.58 -7.51
CA ASP A 143 4.06 6.54 -7.67
C ASP A 143 4.92 6.22 -8.90
N LYS A 144 5.09 4.94 -9.27
CA LYS A 144 5.79 4.58 -10.52
C LYS A 144 5.03 4.97 -11.78
N VAL A 145 3.69 4.98 -11.72
CA VAL A 145 2.86 5.43 -12.85
C VAL A 145 2.94 6.95 -12.96
N LYS A 146 2.99 7.64 -11.82
CA LYS A 146 3.17 9.09 -11.74
C LYS A 146 4.53 9.54 -12.27
N ASP A 147 5.61 8.84 -11.93
CA ASP A 147 6.96 9.11 -12.46
C ASP A 147 7.03 8.92 -13.99
N VAL A 148 6.36 7.89 -14.52
CA VAL A 148 6.29 7.67 -15.98
C VAL A 148 5.47 8.75 -16.68
N ILE A 149 4.36 9.20 -16.09
CA ILE A 149 3.53 10.29 -16.63
C ILE A 149 4.28 11.62 -16.57
N ASP A 150 4.93 11.94 -15.45
CA ASP A 150 5.70 13.17 -15.29
C ASP A 150 6.92 13.18 -16.23
N SER A 151 7.61 12.05 -16.40
CA SER A 151 8.71 11.90 -17.38
C SER A 151 8.22 12.03 -18.83
N HIS A 152 7.04 11.49 -19.17
CA HIS A 152 6.47 11.64 -20.51
C HIS A 152 6.07 13.09 -20.80
N ASN A 153 5.52 13.80 -19.81
CA ASN A 153 5.18 15.22 -19.93
C ASN A 153 6.40 16.12 -20.05
N GLU A 154 7.50 15.87 -19.34
CA GLU A 154 8.75 16.62 -19.53
C GLU A 154 9.34 16.39 -20.92
N ASN A 155 9.41 15.14 -21.38
CA ASN A 155 9.92 14.83 -22.72
C ASN A 155 9.06 15.46 -23.84
N ALA A 156 7.73 15.45 -23.69
CA ALA A 156 6.83 16.11 -24.64
C ALA A 156 7.01 17.65 -24.68
N LYS A 157 7.46 18.24 -23.57
CA LYS A 157 7.74 19.68 -23.47
C LYS A 157 9.05 20.04 -24.17
N LEU A 158 10.10 19.25 -23.93
CA LEU A 158 11.40 19.41 -24.58
C LEU A 158 11.30 19.29 -26.11
N ILE A 159 10.54 18.31 -26.61
CA ILE A 159 10.32 18.13 -28.06
C ILE A 159 9.61 19.33 -28.69
N LYS A 160 8.66 19.96 -27.98
CA LYS A 160 8.00 21.19 -28.46
C LYS A 160 8.93 22.40 -28.49
N GLU A 161 9.83 22.51 -27.52
CA GLU A 161 10.81 23.60 -27.46
C GLU A 161 11.88 23.45 -28.56
N GLU A 162 12.35 22.23 -28.84
CA GLU A 162 13.25 21.95 -29.97
C GLU A 162 12.61 22.23 -31.34
N GLN A 163 11.33 21.87 -31.53
CA GLN A 163 10.61 22.17 -32.76
C GLN A 163 10.39 23.68 -32.98
N GLN A 164 10.21 24.46 -31.91
CA GLN A 164 10.10 25.91 -32.00
C GLN A 164 11.44 26.61 -32.26
N GLN A 165 12.56 26.02 -31.81
CA GLN A 165 13.90 26.53 -32.12
C GLN A 165 14.34 26.22 -33.55
N GLN A 166 13.91 25.08 -34.12
CA GLN A 166 14.22 24.72 -35.51
C GLN A 166 13.35 25.44 -36.56
N GLN A 167 12.28 26.13 -36.15
CA GLN A 167 11.41 26.94 -37.02
C GLN A 167 11.75 28.45 -37.00
N LYS A 168 12.78 28.86 -36.27
CA LYS A 168 13.39 30.20 -36.35
C LYS A 168 14.65 30.17 -37.19
#